data_AF-A0A9D6NHB8-F1
#
_entry.id   AF-A0A9D6NHB8-F1
#
_cell.length_a   1.000
_cell.length_b   1.000
_cell.length_c   1.000
_cell.angle_alpha   90.00
_cell.angle_beta   90.00
_cell.angle_gamma   90.00
#
_symmetry.space_group_name_H-M   'P 1'
#
loop_
_entity.id
_entity.type
_entity.pdbx_description
1 polymer ?
#
loop_
_entity_poly.entity_id
_entity_poly.type
_entity_poly.pdbx_seq_one_letter_code
_entity_poly.pdbx_strand_id
1 'polypeptide(L)'
;MVDYWLPLLGIFVSIVLSMWGYRQTVGARRERIRAANSELEKVLIRRIVLESYLPTVDDLSRLIGGKAREHRIKRGDLLSEPQLLDTVFTKITESDFMSQDRRNEVLERLSPVYTKVEKATEEETRMMELPRADKLIYARNRLSFTIGLFASLSGAIIVAIVAMSLEAGAFPIMAIITAFTGSLALITMIFIIYRIRESGEEPSARSAMQSAMDFEQEVINTLKKLRIPVFIAERTSGFDFIITLGERRVLIEVKAHTRRPPLPYISSSIGRLNSAIRAKSADEGIIVTKESYEFPDDLLKNTKIRIMTLRELRNYMAHYSTK
;
A
#
# COMPACT_ATOMS: atom_id res chain seq x y z
N MET A 1 -24.12 43.60 -16.55
CA MET A 1 -24.13 42.95 -15.20
C MET A 1 -24.66 41.52 -15.27
N VAL A 2 -25.57 41.22 -16.21
CA VAL A 2 -26.05 39.85 -16.51
C VAL A 2 -24.93 38.95 -17.09
N ASP A 3 -23.93 39.54 -17.75
CA ASP A 3 -22.89 38.82 -18.52
C ASP A 3 -21.95 37.97 -17.67
N TYR A 4 -21.73 38.30 -16.40
CA TYR A 4 -20.83 37.56 -15.52
C TYR A 4 -21.50 36.33 -14.88
N TRP A 5 -22.83 36.31 -14.78
CA TRP A 5 -23.58 35.23 -14.14
C TRP A 5 -23.69 33.99 -15.02
N LEU A 6 -23.75 34.18 -16.34
CA LEU A 6 -23.84 33.09 -17.32
C LEU A 6 -22.62 32.14 -17.28
N PRO A 7 -21.36 32.63 -17.35
CA PRO A 7 -20.19 31.77 -17.22
C PRO A 7 -20.10 31.07 -15.86
N LEU A 8 -20.47 31.76 -14.78
CA LEU A 8 -20.47 31.19 -13.43
C LEU A 8 -21.46 30.03 -13.30
N LEU A 9 -22.66 30.16 -13.90
CA LEU A 9 -23.65 29.08 -13.96
C LEU A 9 -23.10 27.86 -14.72
N GLY A 10 -22.46 28.08 -15.87
CA GLY A 10 -21.85 27.00 -16.66
C GLY A 10 -20.74 26.26 -15.90
N ILE A 11 -19.91 27.00 -15.15
CA ILE A 11 -18.88 26.41 -14.28
C ILE A 11 -19.52 25.58 -13.17
N PHE A 12 -20.53 26.13 -12.48
CA PHE A 12 -21.23 25.43 -11.41
C PHE A 12 -21.85 24.12 -11.88
N VAL A 13 -22.59 24.14 -13.00
CA VAL A 13 -23.22 22.92 -13.56
C VAL A 13 -22.17 21.88 -13.96
N SER A 14 -21.05 22.32 -14.57
CA SER A 14 -19.93 21.43 -14.92
C SER A 14 -19.35 20.71 -13.71
N ILE A 15 -19.18 21.42 -12.60
CA ILE A 15 -18.67 20.84 -11.34
C ILE A 15 -19.65 19.81 -10.79
N VAL A 16 -20.94 20.14 -10.73
CA VAL A 16 -21.98 19.23 -10.22
C VAL A 16 -22.04 17.95 -11.06
N LEU A 17 -22.06 18.08 -12.40
CA LEU A 17 -22.06 16.93 -13.31
C LEU A 17 -20.78 16.08 -13.19
N SER A 18 -19.61 16.73 -13.07
CA SER A 18 -18.34 16.03 -12.87
C SER A 18 -18.31 15.28 -11.53
N MET A 19 -18.78 15.89 -10.44
CA MET A 19 -18.87 15.24 -9.13
C MET A 19 -19.85 14.07 -9.15
N TRP A 20 -21.00 14.23 -9.80
CA TRP A 20 -21.99 13.16 -9.97
C TRP A 20 -21.39 12.00 -10.77
N GLY A 21 -20.82 12.27 -11.95
CA GLY A 21 -20.19 11.26 -12.80
C GLY A 21 -19.04 10.52 -12.09
N TYR A 22 -18.21 11.25 -11.33
CA TYR A 22 -17.15 10.65 -10.52
C TYR A 22 -17.71 9.73 -9.43
N ARG A 23 -18.76 10.19 -8.72
CA ARG A 23 -19.40 9.39 -7.66
C ARG A 23 -20.08 8.14 -8.22
N GLN A 24 -20.70 8.22 -9.41
CA GLN A 24 -21.31 7.07 -10.06
C GLN A 24 -20.30 6.05 -10.61
N THR A 25 -19.11 6.49 -11.02
CA THR A 25 -18.11 5.60 -11.64
C THR A 25 -17.09 5.09 -10.63
N VAL A 26 -16.29 6.01 -10.06
CA VAL A 26 -15.19 5.67 -9.15
C VAL A 26 -15.68 5.50 -7.72
N GLY A 27 -16.57 6.39 -7.25
CA GLY A 27 -17.15 6.33 -5.91
C GLY A 27 -17.94 5.03 -5.67
N ALA A 28 -18.87 4.72 -6.57
CA ALA A 28 -19.68 3.50 -6.49
C ALA A 28 -18.85 2.22 -6.62
N ARG A 29 -17.71 2.24 -7.34
CA ARG A 29 -16.79 1.10 -7.36
C ARG A 29 -16.10 0.92 -6.00
N ARG A 30 -15.63 2.00 -5.38
CA ARG A 30 -15.02 1.96 -4.04
C ARG A 30 -16.01 1.50 -2.97
N GLU A 31 -17.24 2.02 -3.00
CA GLU A 31 -18.29 1.56 -2.07
C GLU A 31 -18.56 0.06 -2.23
N ARG A 32 -18.63 -0.44 -3.47
CA ARG A 32 -18.79 -1.88 -3.73
C ARG A 32 -17.62 -2.71 -3.21
N ILE A 33 -16.37 -2.27 -3.41
CA ILE A 33 -15.19 -2.94 -2.86
C ILE A 33 -15.24 -2.96 -1.33
N ARG A 34 -15.55 -1.82 -0.70
CA ARG A 34 -15.63 -1.70 0.76
C ARG A 34 -16.75 -2.57 1.34
N ALA A 35 -17.91 -2.58 0.70
CA ALA A 35 -19.04 -3.42 1.09
C ALA A 35 -18.68 -4.90 0.96
N ALA A 36 -18.07 -5.31 -0.15
CA ALA A 36 -17.66 -6.68 -0.39
C ALA A 36 -16.61 -7.18 0.62
N ASN A 37 -15.59 -6.37 0.93
CA ASN A 37 -14.60 -6.70 1.96
C ASN A 37 -15.25 -6.80 3.36
N SER A 38 -16.14 -5.87 3.71
CA SER A 38 -16.85 -5.92 5.00
C SER A 38 -17.75 -7.15 5.11
N GLU A 39 -18.41 -7.56 4.03
CA GLU A 39 -19.20 -8.79 4.00
C GLU A 39 -18.33 -10.05 4.09
N LEU A 40 -17.18 -10.07 3.38
CA LEU A 40 -16.21 -11.16 3.47
C LEU A 40 -15.75 -11.36 4.91
N GLU A 41 -15.32 -10.28 5.57
CA GLU A 41 -14.89 -10.30 6.97
C GLU A 41 -16.02 -10.81 7.88
N LYS A 42 -17.23 -10.26 7.75
CA LYS A 42 -18.38 -10.65 8.58
C LYS A 42 -18.73 -12.13 8.42
N VAL A 43 -18.79 -12.62 7.18
CA VAL A 43 -19.10 -14.03 6.90
C VAL A 43 -18.02 -14.94 7.49
N LEU A 44 -16.75 -14.58 7.30
CA LEU A 44 -15.63 -15.41 7.75
C LEU A 44 -15.53 -15.43 9.28
N ILE A 45 -15.61 -14.27 9.95
CA ILE A 45 -15.61 -14.17 11.42
C ILE A 45 -16.79 -14.94 12.01
N ARG A 46 -17.99 -14.75 11.45
CA ARG A 46 -19.20 -15.48 11.92
C ARG A 46 -18.99 -16.99 11.86
N ARG A 47 -18.51 -17.51 10.73
CA ARG A 47 -18.29 -18.95 10.54
C ARG A 47 -17.20 -19.49 11.47
N ILE A 48 -16.08 -18.79 11.60
CA ILE A 48 -14.96 -19.23 12.46
C ILE A 48 -15.35 -19.21 13.93
N VAL A 49 -15.96 -18.13 14.41
CA VAL A 49 -16.20 -17.91 15.85
C VAL A 49 -17.45 -18.62 16.35
N LEU A 50 -18.54 -18.58 15.58
CA LEU A 50 -19.84 -19.14 16.00
C LEU A 50 -20.02 -20.58 15.52
N GLU A 51 -19.57 -20.90 14.31
CA GLU A 51 -19.79 -22.22 13.70
C GLU A 51 -18.56 -23.13 13.84
N SER A 52 -17.48 -22.65 14.48
CA SER A 52 -16.21 -23.38 14.63
C SER A 52 -15.64 -23.87 13.30
N TYR A 53 -15.94 -23.17 12.21
CA TYR A 53 -15.52 -23.52 10.87
C TYR A 53 -14.02 -23.30 10.68
N LEU A 54 -13.34 -24.28 10.09
CA LEU A 54 -11.91 -24.21 9.77
C LEU A 54 -11.74 -23.99 8.25
N PRO A 55 -11.47 -22.75 7.79
CA PRO A 55 -11.32 -22.49 6.37
C PRO A 55 -10.03 -23.10 5.81
N THR A 56 -10.09 -23.66 4.61
CA THR A 56 -8.89 -23.96 3.82
C THR A 56 -8.51 -22.78 2.94
N VAL A 57 -7.29 -22.77 2.40
CA VAL A 57 -6.85 -21.74 1.43
C VAL A 57 -7.75 -21.71 0.19
N ASP A 58 -8.20 -22.87 -0.28
CA ASP A 58 -9.13 -22.97 -1.41
C ASP A 58 -10.51 -22.41 -1.05
N ASP A 59 -10.99 -22.63 0.17
CA ASP A 59 -12.25 -22.04 0.63
C ASP A 59 -12.20 -20.51 0.66
N LEU A 60 -11.09 -19.94 1.14
CA LEU A 60 -10.87 -18.49 1.13
C LEU A 60 -10.85 -17.95 -0.31
N SER A 61 -10.08 -18.59 -1.19
CA SER A 61 -9.98 -18.28 -2.62
C SER A 61 -11.36 -18.30 -3.31
N ARG A 62 -12.16 -19.34 -3.05
CA ARG A 62 -13.52 -19.47 -3.58
C ARG A 62 -14.47 -18.43 -3.00
N LEU A 63 -14.37 -18.13 -1.71
CA LEU A 63 -15.20 -17.13 -1.05
C LEU A 63 -14.93 -15.74 -1.62
N ILE A 64 -13.66 -15.35 -1.76
CA ILE A 64 -13.24 -14.10 -2.39
C ILE A 64 -13.76 -14.03 -3.84
N GLY A 65 -13.58 -15.10 -4.63
CA GLY A 65 -14.08 -15.17 -6.00
C GLY A 65 -15.61 -15.13 -6.11
N GLY A 66 -16.32 -15.70 -5.14
CA GLY A 66 -17.77 -15.63 -5.01
C GLY A 66 -18.25 -14.21 -4.75
N LYS A 67 -17.68 -13.56 -3.73
CA LYS A 67 -18.03 -12.18 -3.34
C LYS A 67 -17.64 -11.15 -4.41
N ALA A 68 -16.53 -11.35 -5.11
CA ALA A 68 -16.16 -10.52 -6.26
C ALA A 68 -17.24 -10.52 -7.34
N ARG A 69 -17.79 -11.70 -7.66
CA ARG A 69 -18.86 -11.85 -8.66
C ARG A 69 -20.17 -11.21 -8.19
N GLU A 70 -20.55 -11.45 -6.95
CA GLU A 70 -21.76 -10.89 -6.33
C GLU A 70 -21.76 -9.35 -6.40
N HIS A 71 -20.63 -8.74 -6.07
CA HIS A 71 -20.46 -7.27 -6.07
C HIS A 71 -20.03 -6.68 -7.42
N ARG A 72 -19.88 -7.53 -8.46
CA ARG A 72 -19.45 -7.14 -9.82
C ARG A 72 -18.11 -6.37 -9.86
N ILE A 73 -17.13 -6.88 -9.13
CA ILE A 73 -15.76 -6.35 -9.03
C ILE A 73 -14.73 -7.43 -9.37
N LYS A 74 -13.47 -7.05 -9.55
CA LYS A 74 -12.41 -8.04 -9.85
C LYS A 74 -11.93 -8.69 -8.55
N ARG A 75 -11.46 -9.93 -8.64
CA ARG A 75 -10.89 -10.65 -7.49
C ARG A 75 -9.75 -9.87 -6.82
N GLY A 76 -8.85 -9.30 -7.62
CA GLY A 76 -7.74 -8.47 -7.12
C GLY A 76 -8.14 -7.09 -6.58
N ASP A 77 -9.43 -6.73 -6.62
CA ASP A 77 -9.92 -5.52 -5.92
C ASP A 77 -10.26 -5.81 -4.44
N LEU A 78 -10.32 -7.09 -4.04
CA LEU A 78 -10.64 -7.53 -2.67
C LEU A 78 -9.37 -7.85 -1.88
N LEU A 79 -9.52 -7.98 -0.56
CA LEU A 79 -8.45 -8.47 0.31
C LEU A 79 -7.98 -9.85 -0.18
N SER A 80 -6.66 -10.00 -0.31
CA SER A 80 -6.03 -11.30 -0.56
C SER A 80 -6.20 -12.24 0.63
N GLU A 81 -5.98 -13.53 0.43
CA GLU A 81 -6.08 -14.57 1.45
C GLU A 81 -5.24 -14.25 2.71
N PRO A 82 -3.96 -13.81 2.60
CA PRO A 82 -3.18 -13.39 3.77
C PRO A 82 -3.80 -12.18 4.48
N GLN A 83 -4.18 -11.14 3.72
CA GLN A 83 -4.73 -9.90 4.29
C GLN A 83 -6.07 -10.14 4.99
N LEU A 84 -6.91 -11.01 4.43
CA LEU A 84 -8.19 -11.39 5.02
C LEU A 84 -7.96 -12.14 6.33
N LEU A 85 -6.98 -13.05 6.37
CA LEU A 85 -6.60 -13.75 7.60
C LEU A 85 -6.03 -12.78 8.64
N ASP A 86 -5.17 -11.83 8.28
CA ASP A 86 -4.64 -10.83 9.24
C ASP A 86 -5.77 -9.96 9.83
N THR A 87 -6.76 -9.62 9.01
CA THR A 87 -7.94 -8.87 9.45
C THR A 87 -8.74 -9.69 10.46
N VAL A 88 -8.96 -10.98 10.19
CA VAL A 88 -9.63 -11.90 11.11
C VAL A 88 -8.85 -12.08 12.41
N PHE A 89 -7.53 -12.26 12.33
CA PHE A 89 -6.64 -12.35 13.49
C PHE A 89 -6.83 -11.14 14.40
N THR A 90 -6.76 -9.95 13.81
CA THR A 90 -6.86 -8.67 14.52
C THR A 90 -8.22 -8.56 15.18
N LYS A 91 -9.31 -8.85 14.45
CA LYS A 91 -10.68 -8.79 14.98
C LYS A 91 -10.94 -9.78 16.11
N ILE A 92 -10.39 -10.99 16.05
CA ILE A 92 -10.51 -11.99 17.13
C ILE A 92 -9.71 -11.53 18.35
N THR A 93 -8.49 -11.03 18.13
CA THR A 93 -7.60 -10.58 19.20
C THR A 93 -8.17 -9.37 19.93
N GLU A 94 -8.69 -8.39 19.19
CA GLU A 94 -9.30 -7.17 19.73
C GLU A 94 -10.74 -7.35 20.23
N SER A 95 -11.35 -8.53 20.04
CA SER A 95 -12.74 -8.75 20.44
C SER A 95 -12.90 -8.82 21.95
N ASP A 96 -13.53 -7.82 22.54
CA ASP A 96 -13.91 -7.78 23.97
C ASP A 96 -15.00 -8.80 24.34
N PHE A 97 -15.72 -9.33 23.35
CA PHE A 97 -16.82 -10.28 23.55
C PHE A 97 -16.36 -11.75 23.63
N MET A 98 -15.06 -12.01 23.67
CA MET A 98 -14.48 -13.36 23.74
C MET A 98 -13.55 -13.51 24.95
N SER A 99 -13.70 -14.60 25.70
CA SER A 99 -12.74 -14.93 26.76
C SER A 99 -11.35 -15.24 26.17
N GLN A 100 -10.31 -15.03 26.98
CA GLN A 100 -8.91 -15.28 26.55
C GLN A 100 -8.72 -16.72 26.07
N ASP A 101 -9.28 -17.70 26.80
CA ASP A 101 -9.16 -19.12 26.44
C ASP A 101 -9.78 -19.41 25.08
N ARG A 102 -10.97 -18.85 24.81
CA ARG A 102 -11.66 -19.02 23.53
C ARG A 102 -10.92 -18.30 22.38
N ARG A 103 -10.31 -17.14 22.64
CA ARG A 103 -9.44 -16.49 21.65
C ARG A 103 -8.25 -17.37 21.30
N ASN A 104 -7.54 -17.89 22.30
CA ASN A 104 -6.39 -18.77 22.10
C ASN A 104 -6.78 -20.03 21.31
N GLU A 105 -7.89 -20.67 21.66
CA GLU A 105 -8.40 -21.86 20.95
C GLU A 105 -8.71 -21.58 19.48
N VAL A 106 -9.34 -20.44 19.16
CA VAL A 106 -9.63 -20.06 17.76
C VAL A 106 -8.34 -19.77 16.99
N LEU A 107 -7.40 -19.05 17.60
CA LEU A 107 -6.13 -18.69 16.95
C LEU A 107 -5.26 -19.92 16.70
N GLU A 108 -5.20 -20.85 17.66
CA GLU A 108 -4.48 -22.12 17.51
C GLU A 108 -5.06 -22.95 16.37
N ARG A 109 -6.39 -23.00 16.26
CA ARG A 109 -7.06 -23.66 15.13
C ARG A 109 -6.69 -23.04 13.79
N LEU A 110 -6.58 -21.71 13.69
CA LEU A 110 -6.26 -21.05 12.43
C LEU A 110 -4.77 -21.13 12.05
N SER A 111 -3.87 -21.41 13.00
CA SER A 111 -2.42 -21.47 12.79
C SER A 111 -1.97 -22.29 11.55
N PRO A 112 -2.49 -23.52 11.30
CA PRO A 112 -2.12 -24.31 10.13
C PRO A 112 -2.51 -23.64 8.80
N VAL A 113 -3.55 -22.81 8.79
CA VAL A 113 -4.01 -22.08 7.60
C VAL A 113 -3.06 -20.92 7.32
N TYR A 114 -2.65 -20.16 8.36
CA TYR A 114 -1.64 -19.10 8.23
C TYR A 114 -0.35 -19.63 7.62
N THR A 115 0.20 -20.73 8.16
CA THR A 115 1.46 -21.30 7.67
C THR A 115 1.36 -21.74 6.20
N LYS A 116 0.21 -22.25 5.75
CA LYS A 116 0.00 -22.64 4.35
C LYS A 116 -0.07 -21.43 3.43
N VAL A 117 -0.76 -20.36 3.85
CA VAL A 117 -0.89 -19.12 3.07
C VAL A 117 0.44 -18.38 2.98
N GLU A 118 1.22 -18.34 4.06
CA GLU A 118 2.55 -17.72 4.08
C GLU A 118 3.50 -18.41 3.08
N LYS A 119 3.55 -19.75 3.09
CA LYS A 119 4.34 -20.53 2.13
C LYS A 119 3.91 -20.33 0.68
N ALA A 120 2.60 -20.33 0.41
CA ALA A 120 2.08 -20.10 -0.93
C ALA A 120 2.42 -18.69 -1.45
N THR A 121 2.35 -17.68 -0.58
CA THR A 121 2.70 -16.29 -0.91
C THR A 121 4.19 -16.16 -1.25
N GLU A 122 5.06 -16.85 -0.52
CA GLU A 122 6.50 -16.89 -0.82
C GLU A 122 6.82 -17.54 -2.18
N GLU A 123 6.04 -18.53 -2.61
CA GLU A 123 6.21 -19.21 -3.91
C GLU A 123 5.66 -18.37 -5.09
N GLU A 124 4.51 -17.71 -4.92
CA GLU A 124 3.92 -16.84 -5.94
C GLU A 124 4.77 -15.59 -6.20
N THR A 125 5.36 -15.03 -5.13
CA THR A 125 6.29 -13.90 -5.20
C THR A 125 7.59 -14.26 -5.95
N ARG A 126 7.95 -15.55 -6.05
CA ARG A 126 9.11 -16.02 -6.82
C ARG A 126 8.84 -16.13 -8.33
N MET A 127 7.58 -16.22 -8.77
CA MET A 127 7.22 -16.50 -10.18
C MET A 127 6.57 -15.34 -10.93
N MET A 128 6.22 -14.23 -10.28
CA MET A 128 5.62 -13.07 -10.95
C MET A 128 6.66 -12.08 -11.50
N GLU A 129 7.03 -12.23 -12.77
CA GLU A 129 7.33 -11.08 -13.61
C GLU A 129 6.00 -10.39 -13.97
N LEU A 130 5.70 -9.26 -13.31
CA LEU A 130 4.42 -8.60 -13.50
C LEU A 130 4.32 -7.84 -14.84
N PRO A 131 3.23 -8.05 -15.61
CA PRO A 131 2.88 -7.20 -16.74
C PRO A 131 2.63 -5.74 -16.31
N ARG A 132 3.02 -4.81 -17.17
CA ARG A 132 3.04 -3.35 -16.99
C ARG A 132 1.74 -2.75 -16.43
N ALA A 133 1.72 -2.45 -15.13
CA ALA A 133 0.70 -1.66 -14.42
C ALA A 133 0.55 -0.22 -14.96
N ASP A 134 1.52 0.26 -15.74
CA ASP A 134 1.52 1.59 -16.37
C ASP A 134 0.29 1.78 -17.26
N LYS A 135 -0.20 0.72 -17.91
CA LYS A 135 -1.38 0.78 -18.79
C LYS A 135 -2.67 1.08 -18.01
N LEU A 136 -2.81 0.60 -16.78
CA LEU A 136 -4.03 0.79 -15.96
C LEU A 136 -4.09 2.19 -15.35
N ILE A 137 -2.94 2.71 -14.87
CA ILE A 137 -2.83 4.08 -14.37
C ILE A 137 -3.06 5.08 -15.50
N TYR A 138 -2.47 4.82 -16.67
CA TYR A 138 -2.68 5.64 -17.86
C TYR A 138 -4.14 5.61 -18.33
N ALA A 139 -4.79 4.44 -18.36
CA ALA A 139 -6.19 4.31 -18.72
C ALA A 139 -7.13 5.05 -17.74
N ARG A 140 -6.88 4.96 -16.43
CA ARG A 140 -7.65 5.67 -15.40
C ARG A 140 -7.50 7.19 -15.55
N ASN A 141 -6.28 7.68 -15.75
CA ASN A 141 -6.04 9.12 -15.95
C ASN A 141 -6.69 9.63 -17.24
N ARG A 142 -6.63 8.83 -18.31
CA ARG A 142 -7.30 9.15 -19.58
C ARG A 142 -8.82 9.21 -19.41
N LEU A 143 -9.41 8.27 -18.66
CA LEU A 143 -10.85 8.25 -18.40
C LEU A 143 -11.30 9.49 -17.60
N SER A 144 -10.60 9.82 -16.51
CA SER A 144 -10.89 11.02 -15.72
C SER A 144 -10.76 12.31 -16.55
N PHE A 145 -9.72 12.39 -17.39
CA PHE A 145 -9.55 13.51 -18.31
C PHE A 145 -10.70 13.62 -19.31
N THR A 146 -11.12 12.50 -19.91
CA THR A 146 -12.27 12.50 -20.84
C THR A 146 -13.58 12.91 -20.15
N ILE A 147 -13.83 12.48 -18.91
CA ILE A 147 -15.01 12.87 -18.14
C ILE A 147 -14.99 14.38 -17.88
N GLY A 148 -13.85 14.94 -17.46
CA GLY A 148 -13.71 16.39 -17.25
C GLY A 148 -13.95 17.20 -18.53
N LEU A 149 -13.49 16.69 -19.67
CA LEU A 149 -13.66 17.33 -20.98
C LEU A 149 -15.14 17.34 -21.41
N PHE A 150 -15.85 16.22 -21.25
CA PHE A 150 -17.30 16.15 -21.53
C PHE A 150 -18.13 17.03 -20.58
N ALA A 151 -17.77 17.09 -19.30
CA ALA A 151 -18.45 17.96 -18.33
C ALA A 151 -18.27 19.44 -18.69
N SER A 152 -17.05 19.85 -19.05
CA SER A 152 -16.74 21.20 -19.49
C SER A 152 -17.45 21.59 -20.80
N LEU A 153 -17.49 20.69 -21.79
CA LEU A 153 -18.27 20.89 -23.02
C LEU A 153 -19.77 21.07 -22.72
N SER A 154 -20.32 20.28 -21.80
CA SER A 154 -21.74 20.37 -21.43
C SER A 154 -22.07 21.72 -20.79
N GLY A 155 -21.21 22.23 -19.90
CA GLY A 155 -21.38 23.57 -19.32
C GLY A 155 -21.30 24.68 -20.36
N ALA A 156 -20.38 24.56 -21.32
CA ALA A 156 -20.24 25.52 -22.42
C ALA A 156 -21.49 25.55 -23.33
N ILE A 157 -22.06 24.37 -23.64
CA ILE A 157 -23.30 24.25 -24.41
C ILE A 157 -24.48 24.88 -23.68
N ILE A 158 -24.61 24.66 -22.36
CA ILE A 158 -25.68 25.27 -21.55
C ILE A 158 -25.58 26.80 -21.60
N VAL A 159 -24.38 27.36 -21.45
CA VAL A 159 -24.17 28.81 -21.57
C VAL A 159 -24.56 29.32 -22.96
N ALA A 160 -24.20 28.60 -24.03
CA ALA A 160 -24.57 28.96 -25.39
C ALA A 160 -26.10 28.99 -25.60
N ILE A 161 -26.81 27.96 -25.13
CA ILE A 161 -28.27 27.86 -25.25
C ILE A 161 -28.95 29.02 -24.49
N VAL A 162 -28.56 29.26 -23.24
CA VAL A 162 -29.16 30.32 -22.42
C VAL A 162 -28.86 31.69 -23.02
N ALA A 163 -27.65 31.93 -23.50
CA ALA A 163 -27.30 33.22 -24.07
C ALA A 163 -27.97 33.48 -25.43
N MET A 164 -28.12 32.47 -26.29
CA MET A 164 -28.92 32.57 -27.52
C MET A 164 -30.41 32.83 -27.24
N SER A 165 -30.93 32.39 -26.09
CA SER A 165 -32.32 32.66 -25.70
C SER A 165 -32.54 34.08 -25.14
N LEU A 166 -31.49 34.71 -24.62
CA LEU A 166 -31.54 36.03 -23.99
C LEU A 166 -31.16 37.16 -24.95
N GLU A 167 -30.23 36.92 -25.88
CA GLU A 167 -29.75 37.92 -26.82
C GLU A 167 -30.13 37.57 -28.26
N ALA A 168 -31.07 38.32 -28.82
CA ALA A 168 -31.44 38.24 -30.23
C ALA A 168 -30.32 38.85 -31.11
N GLY A 169 -29.26 38.09 -31.39
CA GLY A 169 -28.41 38.34 -32.57
C GLY A 169 -26.89 38.25 -32.41
N ALA A 170 -26.34 38.14 -31.20
CA ALA A 170 -24.90 38.00 -31.00
C ALA A 170 -24.55 36.61 -30.45
N PHE A 171 -23.64 35.89 -31.11
CA PHE A 171 -23.12 34.62 -30.59
C PHE A 171 -22.07 34.95 -29.50
N PRO A 172 -22.29 34.62 -28.22
CA PRO A 172 -21.46 35.10 -27.12
C PRO A 172 -20.24 34.21 -26.93
N ILE A 173 -19.37 34.19 -27.95
CA ILE A 173 -18.18 33.32 -28.05
C ILE A 173 -17.29 33.47 -26.81
N MET A 174 -17.07 34.70 -26.34
CA MET A 174 -16.21 34.96 -25.18
C MET A 174 -16.77 34.33 -23.89
N ALA A 175 -18.08 34.42 -23.65
CA ALA A 175 -18.72 33.82 -22.48
C ALA A 175 -18.62 32.28 -22.50
N ILE A 176 -18.78 31.67 -23.69
CA ILE A 176 -18.64 30.23 -23.89
C ILE A 176 -17.19 29.78 -23.62
N ILE A 177 -16.19 30.51 -24.16
CA ILE A 177 -14.77 30.22 -23.95
C ILE A 177 -14.41 30.34 -22.47
N THR A 178 -14.87 31.40 -21.78
CA THR A 178 -14.61 31.60 -20.35
C THR A 178 -15.26 30.51 -19.50
N ALA A 179 -16.49 30.10 -19.80
CA ALA A 179 -17.17 29.01 -19.08
C ALA A 179 -16.46 27.67 -19.28
N PHE A 180 -16.04 27.37 -20.50
CA PHE A 180 -15.30 26.16 -20.84
C PHE A 180 -13.94 26.11 -20.14
N THR A 181 -13.10 27.14 -20.34
CA THR A 181 -11.75 27.19 -19.77
C THR A 181 -11.76 27.24 -18.24
N GLY A 182 -12.68 28.03 -17.65
CA GLY A 182 -12.87 28.11 -16.21
C GLY A 182 -13.32 26.79 -15.58
N SER A 183 -14.28 26.10 -16.20
CA SER A 183 -14.76 24.80 -15.71
C SER A 183 -13.67 23.72 -15.80
N LEU A 184 -12.94 23.67 -16.92
CA LEU A 184 -11.86 22.71 -17.11
C LEU A 184 -10.73 22.91 -16.09
N ALA A 185 -10.32 24.17 -15.87
CA ALA A 185 -9.29 24.50 -14.87
C ALA A 185 -9.71 24.08 -13.46
N LEU A 186 -10.96 24.37 -13.08
CA LEU A 186 -11.47 24.08 -11.73
C LEU A 186 -11.66 22.58 -11.50
N ILE A 187 -12.17 21.83 -12.48
CA ILE A 187 -12.25 20.36 -12.44
C ILE A 187 -10.85 19.75 -12.33
N THR A 188 -9.89 20.26 -13.10
CA THR A 188 -8.49 19.79 -13.04
C THR A 188 -7.88 20.04 -11.66
N MET A 189 -8.11 21.23 -11.08
CA MET A 189 -7.65 21.57 -9.73
C MET A 189 -8.28 20.65 -8.67
N ILE A 190 -9.60 20.43 -8.70
CA ILE A 190 -10.29 19.50 -7.81
C ILE A 190 -9.68 18.09 -7.95
N PHE A 191 -9.45 17.63 -9.18
CA PHE A 191 -8.86 16.32 -9.43
C PHE A 191 -7.44 16.20 -8.87
N ILE A 192 -6.61 17.24 -9.01
CA ILE A 192 -5.27 17.30 -8.41
C ILE A 192 -5.37 17.21 -6.88
N ILE A 193 -6.26 17.96 -6.26
CA ILE A 193 -6.46 17.95 -4.80
C ILE A 193 -6.93 16.56 -4.32
N TYR A 194 -7.90 15.96 -5.01
CA TYR A 194 -8.34 14.59 -4.73
C TYR A 194 -7.19 13.59 -4.89
N ARG A 195 -6.39 13.72 -5.95
CA ARG A 195 -5.22 12.86 -6.18
C ARG A 195 -4.16 13.00 -5.10
N ILE A 196 -3.88 14.21 -4.63
CA ILE A 196 -2.91 14.46 -3.55
C ILE A 196 -3.43 13.85 -2.23
N ARG A 197 -4.72 14.00 -1.93
CA ARG A 197 -5.34 13.34 -0.77
C ARG A 197 -5.33 11.82 -0.88
N GLU A 198 -5.54 11.28 -2.09
CA GLU A 198 -5.51 9.85 -2.37
C GLU A 198 -4.09 9.26 -2.36
N SER A 199 -3.04 10.02 -2.67
CA SER A 199 -1.65 9.56 -2.59
C SER A 199 -1.14 9.28 -1.17
N GLY A 200 -2.01 9.42 -0.15
CA GLY A 200 -1.80 8.84 1.18
C GLY A 200 -2.09 7.33 1.26
N GLU A 201 -2.68 6.73 0.22
CA GLU A 201 -2.83 5.27 0.08
C GLU A 201 -1.46 4.62 -0.16
N GLU A 202 -1.25 3.47 0.47
CA GLU A 202 0.02 2.74 0.59
C GLU A 202 0.85 2.77 -0.70
N PRO A 203 2.18 2.97 -0.60
CA PRO A 203 3.05 2.90 -1.77
C PRO A 203 2.75 1.58 -2.47
N SER A 204 2.36 1.64 -3.75
CA SER A 204 2.10 0.45 -4.56
C SER A 204 3.20 -0.59 -4.29
N ALA A 205 2.88 -1.88 -4.24
CA ALA A 205 3.87 -2.93 -3.92
C ALA A 205 5.18 -2.77 -4.72
N ARG A 206 5.10 -2.27 -5.96
CA ARG A 206 6.24 -1.91 -6.80
C ARG A 206 7.06 -0.73 -6.26
N SER A 207 6.42 0.35 -5.82
CA SER A 207 7.11 1.49 -5.18
C SER A 207 7.76 1.08 -3.86
N ALA A 208 7.12 0.20 -3.08
CA ALA A 208 7.69 -0.34 -1.86
C ALA A 208 8.90 -1.23 -2.17
N MET A 209 8.80 -2.10 -3.18
CA MET A 209 9.88 -2.97 -3.63
C MET A 209 11.06 -2.18 -4.22
N GLN A 210 10.78 -1.19 -5.08
CA GLN A 210 11.82 -0.31 -5.64
C GLN A 210 12.51 0.47 -4.52
N SER A 211 11.74 1.05 -3.60
CA SER A 211 12.27 1.74 -2.41
C SER A 211 13.13 0.83 -1.52
N ALA A 212 12.83 -0.48 -1.49
CA ALA A 212 13.64 -1.49 -0.81
C ALA A 212 14.95 -1.80 -1.53
N MET A 213 14.89 -2.05 -2.84
CA MET A 213 16.07 -2.27 -3.67
C MET A 213 17.00 -1.06 -3.69
N ASP A 214 16.45 0.15 -3.78
CA ASP A 214 17.22 1.41 -3.78
C ASP A 214 17.94 1.59 -2.43
N PHE A 215 17.27 1.26 -1.32
CA PHE A 215 17.86 1.37 0.01
C PHE A 215 18.92 0.30 0.28
N GLU A 216 18.67 -0.93 -0.15
CA GLU A 216 19.66 -2.01 -0.13
C GLU A 216 20.93 -1.61 -0.91
N GLN A 217 20.76 -1.03 -2.10
CA GLN A 217 21.86 -0.51 -2.90
C GLN A 217 22.59 0.65 -2.21
N GLU A 218 21.88 1.52 -1.49
CA GLU A 218 22.45 2.61 -0.70
C GLU A 218 23.35 2.09 0.44
N VAL A 219 22.90 1.02 1.13
CA VAL A 219 23.68 0.32 2.15
C VAL A 219 24.96 -0.26 1.53
N ILE A 220 24.85 -0.98 0.40
CA ILE A 220 26.01 -1.54 -0.32
C ILE A 220 27.00 -0.44 -0.71
N ASN A 221 26.51 0.65 -1.30
CA ASN A 221 27.34 1.76 -1.73
C ASN A 221 28.06 2.42 -0.54
N THR A 222 27.40 2.50 0.62
CA THR A 222 27.99 3.03 1.84
C THR A 222 29.11 2.13 2.36
N LEU A 223 28.90 0.81 2.39
CA LEU A 223 29.92 -0.16 2.80
C LEU A 223 31.11 -0.18 1.82
N LYS A 224 30.85 -0.12 0.51
CA LYS A 224 31.88 -0.01 -0.53
C LYS A 224 32.73 1.26 -0.41
N LYS A 225 32.11 2.41 -0.11
CA LYS A 225 32.83 3.68 0.13
C LYS A 225 33.80 3.59 1.31
N LEU A 226 33.46 2.79 2.32
CA LEU A 226 34.31 2.48 3.47
C LEU A 226 35.33 1.35 3.19
N ARG A 227 35.40 0.86 1.94
CA ARG A 227 36.29 -0.24 1.52
C ARG A 227 36.07 -1.55 2.29
N ILE A 228 34.86 -1.77 2.80
CA ILE A 228 34.50 -3.00 3.50
C ILE A 228 34.06 -4.04 2.45
N PRO A 229 34.64 -5.25 2.42
CA PRO A 229 34.17 -6.30 1.53
C PRO A 229 32.76 -6.75 1.93
N VAL A 230 31.85 -6.77 0.95
CA VAL A 230 30.45 -7.15 1.15
C VAL A 230 30.16 -8.43 0.37
N PHE A 231 29.69 -9.46 1.07
CA PHE A 231 29.21 -10.70 0.47
C PHE A 231 27.69 -10.72 0.55
N ILE A 232 27.03 -10.79 -0.62
CA ILE A 232 25.57 -10.87 -0.71
C ILE A 232 25.14 -12.29 -0.35
N ALA A 233 24.17 -12.40 0.56
CA ALA A 233 23.65 -13.66 1.04
C ALA A 233 22.66 -14.29 0.05
N GLU A 234 22.46 -15.60 0.16
CA GLU A 234 21.28 -16.22 -0.44
C GLU A 234 20.02 -15.78 0.32
N ARG A 235 18.90 -15.58 -0.38
CA ARG A 235 17.64 -15.07 0.20
C ARG A 235 17.10 -15.91 1.36
N THR A 236 17.46 -17.19 1.45
CA THR A 236 17.05 -18.12 2.51
C THR A 236 17.89 -18.00 3.79
N SER A 237 18.95 -17.18 3.79
CA SER A 237 19.92 -17.13 4.87
C SER A 237 19.43 -16.37 6.11
N GLY A 238 18.34 -15.59 5.99
CA GLY A 238 17.80 -14.76 7.08
C GLY A 238 18.60 -13.47 7.35
N PHE A 239 19.45 -13.06 6.41
CA PHE A 239 20.16 -11.79 6.34
C PHE A 239 20.43 -11.46 4.86
N ASP A 240 20.69 -10.20 4.53
CA ASP A 240 20.98 -9.74 3.17
C ASP A 240 22.49 -9.74 2.86
N PHE A 241 23.33 -9.36 3.84
CA PHE A 241 24.78 -9.28 3.66
C PHE A 241 25.58 -9.92 4.79
N ILE A 242 26.77 -10.37 4.45
CA ILE A 242 27.85 -10.66 5.39
C ILE A 242 28.99 -9.69 5.11
N ILE A 243 29.53 -9.11 6.17
CA ILE A 243 30.77 -8.34 6.11
C ILE A 243 31.77 -8.88 7.13
N THR A 244 33.04 -8.56 6.89
CA THR A 244 34.14 -8.87 7.80
C THR A 244 34.81 -7.57 8.23
N LEU A 245 34.90 -7.34 9.54
CA LEU A 245 35.52 -6.18 10.17
C LEU A 245 36.68 -6.66 11.04
N GLY A 246 37.90 -6.67 10.47
CA GLY A 246 39.04 -7.33 11.10
C GLY A 246 38.78 -8.82 11.23
N GLU A 247 38.76 -9.34 12.46
CA GLU A 247 38.43 -10.74 12.75
C GLU A 247 36.93 -10.98 12.94
N ARG A 248 36.12 -9.91 13.01
CA ARG A 248 34.70 -10.02 13.33
C ARG A 248 33.85 -10.25 12.09
N ARG A 249 32.90 -11.18 12.19
CA ARG A 249 31.89 -11.45 11.16
C ARG A 249 30.56 -10.84 11.57
N VAL A 250 30.04 -9.94 10.73
CA VAL A 250 28.78 -9.22 10.98
C VAL A 250 27.76 -9.56 9.91
N LEU A 251 26.56 -9.95 10.33
CA LEU A 251 25.41 -10.17 9.45
C LEU A 251 24.57 -8.90 9.37
N ILE A 252 24.12 -8.52 8.18
CA ILE A 252 23.32 -7.31 7.97
C ILE A 252 22.01 -7.68 7.28
N GLU A 253 20.91 -7.21 7.85
CA GLU A 253 19.56 -7.27 7.28
C GLU A 253 19.07 -5.85 6.99
N VAL A 254 18.56 -5.57 5.81
CA VAL A 254 18.09 -4.25 5.38
C VAL A 254 16.56 -4.21 5.36
N LYS A 255 15.98 -3.20 6.02
CA LYS A 255 14.54 -3.00 6.10
C LYS A 255 14.15 -1.59 5.69
N ALA A 256 13.60 -1.48 4.48
CA ALA A 256 13.21 -0.22 3.85
C ALA A 256 11.75 0.18 4.12
N HIS A 257 11.33 0.19 5.38
CA HIS A 257 10.00 0.68 5.72
C HIS A 257 9.96 2.21 5.68
N THR A 258 8.86 2.75 5.14
CA THR A 258 8.57 4.20 5.13
C THR A 258 7.83 4.67 6.39
N ARG A 259 7.38 3.72 7.22
CA ARG A 259 6.68 3.94 8.48
C ARG A 259 7.21 2.94 9.51
N ARG A 260 6.99 3.22 10.80
CA ARG A 260 7.36 2.30 11.88
C ARG A 260 6.77 0.90 11.63
N PRO A 261 7.61 -0.14 11.48
CA PRO A 261 7.13 -1.49 11.25
C PRO A 261 6.40 -2.04 12.50
N PRO A 262 5.39 -2.90 12.33
CA PRO A 262 4.73 -3.58 13.45
C PRO A 262 5.73 -4.37 14.30
N LEU A 263 5.55 -4.37 15.63
CA LEU A 263 6.43 -5.09 16.56
C LEU A 263 6.61 -6.58 16.23
N PRO A 264 5.56 -7.35 15.87
CA PRO A 264 5.72 -8.76 15.52
C PRO A 264 6.66 -8.99 14.33
N TYR A 265 6.62 -8.09 13.34
CA TYR A 265 7.46 -8.18 12.15
C TYR A 265 8.95 -7.99 12.48
N ILE A 266 9.26 -7.03 13.37
CA ILE A 266 10.63 -6.81 13.85
C ILE A 266 11.08 -7.96 14.74
N SER A 267 10.21 -8.47 15.62
CA SER A 267 10.51 -9.63 16.46
C SER A 267 10.86 -10.87 15.61
N SER A 268 10.10 -11.13 14.54
CA SER A 268 10.41 -12.19 13.58
C SER A 268 11.76 -11.98 12.88
N SER A 269 12.06 -10.75 12.45
CA SER A 269 13.35 -10.42 11.83
C SER A 269 14.52 -10.62 12.80
N ILE A 270 14.37 -10.22 14.06
CA ILE A 270 15.36 -10.47 15.12
C ILE A 270 15.55 -11.98 15.34
N GLY A 271 14.46 -12.75 15.42
CA GLY A 271 14.52 -14.20 15.61
C GLY A 271 15.26 -14.92 14.47
N ARG A 272 14.96 -14.56 13.21
CA ARG A 272 15.65 -15.10 12.02
C ARG A 272 17.13 -14.73 12.01
N LEU A 273 17.45 -13.44 12.22
CA LEU A 273 18.82 -12.97 12.24
C LEU A 273 19.62 -13.61 13.38
N ASN A 274 19.03 -13.78 14.56
CA ASN A 274 19.69 -14.44 15.70
C ASN A 274 20.00 -15.91 15.42
N SER A 275 19.09 -16.60 14.72
CA SER A 275 19.31 -17.98 14.26
C SER A 275 20.45 -18.04 13.24
N ALA A 276 20.51 -17.07 12.32
CA ALA A 276 21.58 -16.97 11.34
C ALA A 276 22.95 -16.67 11.98
N ILE A 277 23.00 -15.80 12.99
CA ILE A 277 24.22 -15.51 13.77
C ILE A 277 24.79 -16.81 14.34
N ARG A 278 23.95 -17.64 14.97
CA ARG A 278 24.36 -18.93 15.53
C ARG A 278 24.82 -19.91 14.44
N ALA A 279 24.07 -20.02 13.34
CA ALA A 279 24.35 -20.97 12.26
C ALA A 279 25.63 -20.63 11.49
N LYS A 280 25.99 -19.35 11.35
CA LYS A 280 27.16 -18.89 10.61
C LYS A 280 28.34 -18.50 11.52
N SER A 281 28.22 -18.75 12.83
CA SER A 281 29.18 -18.35 13.86
C SER A 281 29.58 -16.88 13.73
N ALA A 282 28.61 -16.00 13.54
CA ALA A 282 28.85 -14.57 13.45
C ALA A 282 28.95 -13.92 14.84
N ASP A 283 29.64 -12.79 14.93
CA ASP A 283 29.84 -12.07 16.18
C ASP A 283 28.62 -11.22 16.54
N GLU A 284 27.98 -10.62 15.55
CA GLU A 284 26.80 -9.77 15.72
C GLU A 284 25.93 -9.70 14.47
N GLY A 285 24.70 -9.24 14.66
CA GLY A 285 23.77 -8.93 13.58
C GLY A 285 23.33 -7.47 13.64
N ILE A 286 23.12 -6.87 12.47
CA ILE A 286 22.67 -5.49 12.34
C ILE A 286 21.43 -5.45 11.45
N ILE A 287 20.35 -4.87 11.96
CA ILE A 287 19.18 -4.52 11.15
C ILE A 287 19.29 -3.03 10.79
N VAL A 288 19.33 -2.73 9.50
CA VAL A 288 19.47 -1.38 8.98
C VAL A 288 18.11 -0.84 8.55
N THR A 289 17.69 0.29 9.12
CA THR A 289 16.42 0.95 8.81
C THR A 289 16.63 2.35 8.23
N LYS A 290 15.61 2.87 7.51
CA LYS A 290 15.66 4.24 6.97
C LYS A 290 15.62 5.30 8.07
N GLU A 291 14.79 5.07 9.08
CA GLU A 291 14.59 5.98 10.20
C GLU A 291 14.92 5.28 11.53
N SER A 292 15.20 6.09 12.55
CA SER A 292 15.41 5.58 13.90
C SER A 292 14.06 5.32 14.56
N TYR A 293 13.93 4.16 15.20
CA TYR A 293 12.73 3.78 15.92
C TYR A 293 13.12 3.32 17.32
N GLU A 294 12.39 3.79 18.32
CA GLU A 294 12.50 3.27 19.68
C GLU A 294 11.77 1.92 19.74
N PHE A 295 12.48 0.89 20.17
CA PHE A 295 11.91 -0.43 20.44
C PHE A 295 11.99 -0.71 21.94
N PRO A 296 11.07 -1.52 22.50
CA PRO A 296 11.16 -1.94 23.89
C PRO A 296 12.53 -2.60 24.15
N ASP A 297 13.24 -2.17 25.20
CA ASP A 297 14.60 -2.66 25.51
C ASP A 297 14.64 -4.19 25.66
N ASP A 298 13.56 -4.77 26.18
CA ASP A 298 13.42 -6.22 26.36
C ASP A 298 13.48 -7.01 25.05
N LEU A 299 13.18 -6.39 23.90
CA LEU A 299 13.21 -7.03 22.59
C LEU A 299 14.65 -7.35 22.13
N LEU A 300 15.60 -6.50 22.51
CA LEU A 300 17.02 -6.64 22.16
C LEU A 300 17.84 -7.25 23.29
N LYS A 301 17.28 -7.27 24.51
CA LYS A 301 17.88 -7.87 25.69
C LYS A 301 18.23 -9.33 25.41
N ASN A 302 19.49 -9.70 25.67
CA ASN A 302 20.06 -11.03 25.41
C ASN A 302 20.27 -11.40 23.92
N THR A 303 20.24 -10.42 23.00
CA THR A 303 20.59 -10.65 21.60
C THR A 303 21.92 -9.97 21.26
N LYS A 304 22.65 -10.51 20.29
CA LYS A 304 23.81 -9.82 19.68
C LYS A 304 23.37 -8.95 18.49
N ILE A 305 22.15 -8.43 18.52
CA ILE A 305 21.53 -7.72 17.41
C ILE A 305 21.43 -6.23 17.75
N ARG A 306 21.78 -5.40 16.78
CA ARG A 306 21.62 -3.95 16.83
C ARG A 306 20.66 -3.52 15.73
N ILE A 307 19.79 -2.55 16.03
CA ILE A 307 18.98 -1.88 15.02
C ILE A 307 19.53 -0.47 14.87
N MET A 308 19.82 -0.05 13.65
CA MET A 308 20.44 1.24 13.39
C MET A 308 20.03 1.82 12.04
N THR A 309 20.10 3.13 11.95
CA THR A 309 19.95 3.87 10.70
C THR A 309 21.19 3.71 9.81
N LEU A 310 21.06 4.02 8.52
CA LEU A 310 22.21 4.05 7.61
C LEU A 310 23.34 4.98 8.09
N ARG A 311 22.98 6.11 8.72
CA ARG A 311 23.95 7.06 9.30
C ARG A 311 24.72 6.45 10.46
N GLU A 312 24.01 5.77 11.35
CA GLU A 312 24.60 5.07 12.50
C GLU A 312 25.46 3.90 12.04
N LEU A 313 25.02 3.13 11.04
CA LEU A 313 25.84 2.10 10.39
C LEU A 313 27.14 2.68 9.86
N ARG A 314 27.09 3.78 9.11
CA ARG A 314 28.29 4.43 8.57
C ARG A 314 29.27 4.82 9.69
N ASN A 315 28.77 5.41 10.76
CA ASN A 315 29.60 5.86 11.88
C ASN A 315 30.19 4.65 12.65
N TYR A 316 29.38 3.61 12.85
CA TYR A 316 29.80 2.35 13.47
C TYR A 316 30.95 1.73 12.67
N MET A 317 30.77 1.57 11.36
CA MET A 317 31.76 0.97 10.46
C MET A 317 33.04 1.80 10.36
N ALA A 318 32.93 3.13 10.32
CA ALA A 318 34.09 4.02 10.28
C ALA A 318 34.98 3.87 11.52
N HIS A 319 34.38 3.68 12.71
CA HIS A 319 35.14 3.50 13.95
C HIS A 319 35.98 2.21 13.96
N TYR A 320 35.48 1.14 13.32
CA TYR A 320 36.20 -0.13 13.22
C TYR A 320 37.23 -0.14 12.08
N SER A 321 37.02 0.63 11.01
CA SER A 321 37.97 0.71 9.90
C SER A 321 39.25 1.49 10.24
N THR A 322 39.23 2.30 11.30
CA THR A 322 40.39 3.10 11.75
C THR A 322 41.28 2.39 12.77
N LYS A 323 40.90 1.20 13.23
CA LYS A 323 41.68 0.38 14.15
C LYS A 323 42.31 -0.79 13.40
#